data_AF-A0A3E0QB80-F1
#
_entry.id   AF-A0A3E0QB80-F1
#
_cell.length_a   1.000
_cell.length_b   1.000
_cell.length_c   1.000
_cell.angle_alpha   90.00
_cell.angle_beta   90.00
_cell.angle_gamma   90.00
#
_symmetry.space_group_name_H-M   'P 1'
#
loop_
_entity.id
_entity.type
_entity.pdbx_description
1 polymer ?
#
loop_
_entity_poly.entity_id
_entity_poly.type
_entity_poly.pdbx_seq_one_letter_code
_entity_poly.pdbx_strand_id
1 'polypeptide(L)'
;MIKKDVLEKTSAWPFVEAKKMLRERKAFIEKKGKITLQTGYGPSGLPHIGTFGEVARTSMMVNALNQLTDLPTEIITFSDDMDGLRKVPDNVPNQELLQQNLHKPLTQVPDPFQKFNSFGEHNNEMLKDFLNSFNFKYNFKSSTSLYKAGFFNPTLKIILENYEGIMNIILPTLGKERQKTYSPFLPVCPETGHVLEIHVMEIDQS
;
A
#
# COMPACT_ATOMS: atom_id res chain seq x y z
N MET A 1 29.95 -14.46 -5.14
CA MET A 1 29.61 -13.31 -6.01
C MET A 1 29.43 -13.85 -7.42
N ILE A 2 28.34 -13.51 -8.10
CA ILE A 2 28.10 -13.99 -9.47
C ILE A 2 29.09 -13.27 -10.41
N LYS A 3 29.69 -13.99 -11.36
CA LYS A 3 30.64 -13.39 -12.31
C LYS A 3 29.94 -12.34 -13.19
N LYS A 4 30.64 -11.24 -13.47
CA LYS A 4 30.09 -10.07 -14.19
C LYS A 4 29.58 -10.42 -15.59
N ASP A 5 30.28 -11.29 -16.31
CA ASP A 5 29.87 -11.79 -17.63
C ASP A 5 28.54 -12.56 -17.61
N VAL A 6 28.30 -13.34 -16.54
CA VAL A 6 27.02 -14.03 -16.32
C VAL A 6 25.91 -13.02 -16.01
N LEU A 7 26.19 -12.04 -15.14
CA LEU A 7 25.24 -10.98 -14.81
C LEU A 7 24.87 -10.15 -16.03
N GLU A 8 25.79 -9.90 -16.96
CA GLU A 8 25.53 -9.13 -18.18
C GLU A 8 24.63 -9.88 -19.16
N LYS A 9 24.83 -11.21 -19.31
CA LYS A 9 24.13 -12.04 -20.30
C LYS A 9 22.83 -12.69 -19.81
N THR A 10 22.57 -12.70 -18.50
CA THR A 10 21.37 -13.35 -17.95
C THR A 10 20.07 -12.76 -18.49
N SER A 11 19.14 -13.64 -18.85
CA SER A 11 17.77 -13.31 -19.25
C SER A 11 16.76 -13.43 -18.10
N ALA A 12 17.24 -13.72 -16.88
CA ALA A 12 16.37 -13.77 -15.71
C ALA A 12 15.71 -12.40 -15.48
N TRP A 13 14.38 -12.38 -15.44
CA TRP A 13 13.58 -11.15 -15.41
C TRP A 13 13.99 -10.13 -14.33
N PRO A 14 14.39 -10.52 -13.09
CA PRO A 14 14.74 -9.51 -12.08
C PRO A 14 15.99 -8.72 -12.47
N PHE A 15 16.96 -9.36 -13.13
CA PHE A 15 18.18 -8.70 -13.58
C PHE A 15 17.93 -7.81 -14.80
N VAL A 16 17.05 -8.24 -15.71
CA VAL A 16 16.66 -7.43 -16.87
C VAL A 16 15.99 -6.14 -16.39
N GLU A 17 15.01 -6.24 -15.48
CA GLU A 17 14.31 -5.07 -14.94
C GLU A 17 15.21 -4.22 -14.03
N ALA A 18 16.08 -4.83 -13.22
CA ALA A 18 17.02 -4.08 -12.37
C ALA A 18 18.01 -3.25 -13.20
N LYS A 19 18.60 -3.81 -14.27
CA LYS A 19 19.47 -3.06 -15.20
C LYS A 19 18.71 -1.93 -15.88
N LYS A 20 17.49 -2.20 -16.33
CA LYS A 20 16.63 -1.20 -16.96
C LYS A 20 16.37 -0.04 -16.02
N MET A 21 15.99 -0.33 -14.78
CA MET A 21 15.74 0.68 -13.74
C MET A 21 16.99 1.50 -13.43
N LEU A 22 18.15 0.87 -13.23
CA LEU A 22 19.42 1.57 -12.97
C LEU A 22 19.82 2.51 -14.12
N ARG A 23 19.52 2.12 -15.37
CA ARG A 23 19.76 2.96 -16.55
C ARG A 23 18.77 4.13 -16.65
N GLU A 24 17.48 3.85 -16.56
CA GLU A 24 16.41 4.82 -16.84
C GLU A 24 16.17 5.81 -15.69
N ARG A 25 16.45 5.39 -14.46
CA ARG A 25 16.25 6.21 -13.25
C ARG A 25 17.55 6.68 -12.60
N LYS A 26 18.68 6.59 -13.31
CA LYS A 26 20.03 6.91 -12.81
C LYS A 26 20.08 8.22 -12.01
N ALA A 27 19.66 9.33 -12.62
CA ALA A 27 19.72 10.65 -11.99
C ALA A 27 18.88 10.75 -10.71
N PHE A 28 17.71 10.09 -10.67
CA PHE A 28 16.86 10.07 -9.48
C PHE A 28 17.49 9.23 -8.36
N ILE A 29 18.05 8.08 -8.71
CA ILE A 29 18.70 7.17 -7.77
C ILE A 29 19.95 7.84 -7.17
N GLU A 30 20.79 8.45 -7.99
CA GLU A 30 21.99 9.18 -7.55
C GLU A 30 21.63 10.34 -6.60
N LYS A 31 20.58 11.11 -6.92
CA LYS A 31 20.09 12.19 -6.04
C LYS A 31 19.60 11.69 -4.69
N LYS A 32 18.98 10.50 -4.63
CA LYS A 32 18.43 9.93 -3.38
C LYS A 32 19.46 9.12 -2.59
N GLY A 33 20.48 8.57 -3.25
CA GLY A 33 21.52 7.74 -2.63
C GLY A 33 21.03 6.37 -2.12
N LYS A 34 19.79 5.98 -2.43
CA LYS A 34 19.19 4.69 -2.07
C LYS A 34 18.07 4.32 -3.03
N ILE A 35 17.71 3.04 -3.06
CA ILE A 35 16.60 2.50 -3.84
C ILE A 35 15.52 1.99 -2.87
N THR A 36 14.38 2.66 -2.85
CA THR A 36 13.21 2.24 -2.07
C THR A 36 12.22 1.54 -3.00
N LEU A 37 11.93 0.28 -2.72
CA LEU A 37 10.86 -0.47 -3.37
C LEU A 37 9.66 -0.56 -2.41
N GLN A 38 8.46 -0.70 -2.94
CA GLN A 38 7.24 -0.76 -2.13
C GLN A 38 6.33 -1.89 -2.57
N THR A 39 5.69 -2.55 -1.60
CA THR A 39 4.56 -3.47 -1.78
C THR A 39 3.35 -2.93 -1.01
N GLY A 40 2.15 -3.30 -1.45
CA GLY A 40 0.89 -2.96 -0.81
C GLY A 40 0.20 -4.16 -0.17
N TYR A 41 -0.62 -3.89 0.85
CA TYR A 41 -1.50 -4.87 1.47
C TYR A 41 -2.77 -4.20 1.97
N GLY A 42 -3.93 -4.66 1.50
CA GLY A 42 -5.21 -4.31 2.11
C GLY A 42 -5.58 -5.33 3.19
N PRO A 43 -5.53 -4.99 4.49
CA PRO A 43 -5.74 -5.94 5.59
C PRO A 43 -7.23 -6.18 5.86
N SER A 44 -8.05 -6.31 4.82
CA SER A 44 -9.49 -6.61 4.91
C SER A 44 -9.78 -8.11 4.93
N GLY A 45 -8.75 -8.94 4.83
CA GLY A 45 -8.80 -10.38 4.98
C GLY A 45 -7.42 -10.95 5.27
N LEU A 46 -7.39 -12.24 5.63
CA LEU A 46 -6.15 -12.94 5.96
C LEU A 46 -5.15 -12.90 4.78
N PRO A 47 -3.85 -12.76 5.05
CA PRO A 47 -2.84 -12.78 4.00
C PRO A 47 -2.85 -14.13 3.27
N HIS A 48 -2.70 -14.08 1.95
CA HIS A 48 -2.68 -15.28 1.12
C HIS A 48 -1.43 -15.31 0.24
N ILE A 49 -1.28 -16.37 -0.56
CA ILE A 49 -0.11 -16.58 -1.43
C ILE A 49 0.14 -15.42 -2.41
N GLY A 50 -0.90 -14.65 -2.73
CA GLY A 50 -0.80 -13.46 -3.59
C GLY A 50 -0.03 -12.34 -2.90
N THR A 51 -0.38 -12.02 -1.65
CA THR A 51 0.33 -11.05 -0.80
C THR A 51 1.78 -11.45 -0.59
N PHE A 52 2.03 -12.74 -0.31
CA PHE A 52 3.38 -13.29 -0.25
C PHE A 52 4.14 -13.09 -1.57
N GLY A 53 3.50 -13.42 -2.69
CA GLY A 53 4.10 -13.31 -4.02
C GLY A 53 4.53 -11.89 -4.35
N GLU A 54 3.83 -10.87 -3.86
CA GLU A 54 4.21 -9.46 -4.06
C GLU A 54 5.53 -9.10 -3.35
N VAL A 55 5.68 -9.51 -2.08
CA VAL A 55 6.93 -9.31 -1.33
C VAL A 55 8.06 -10.18 -1.87
N ALA A 56 7.76 -11.42 -2.26
CA ALA A 56 8.73 -12.33 -2.84
C ALA A 56 9.31 -11.79 -4.16
N ARG A 57 8.47 -11.32 -5.09
CA ARG A 57 8.92 -10.72 -6.36
C ARG A 57 9.76 -9.46 -6.13
N THR A 58 9.35 -8.61 -5.19
CA THR A 58 10.11 -7.40 -4.84
C THR A 58 11.46 -7.76 -4.22
N SER A 59 11.53 -8.82 -3.42
CA SER A 59 12.77 -9.34 -2.85
C SER A 59 13.70 -9.92 -3.92
N MET A 60 13.17 -10.54 -4.99
CA MET A 60 13.97 -10.97 -6.15
C MET A 60 14.62 -9.76 -6.85
N MET A 61 13.91 -8.65 -6.97
CA MET A 61 14.46 -7.39 -7.48
C MET A 61 15.57 -6.85 -6.59
N VAL A 62 15.37 -6.81 -5.27
CA VAL A 62 16.41 -6.40 -4.31
C VAL A 62 17.67 -7.27 -4.43
N ASN A 63 17.50 -8.59 -4.52
CA ASN A 63 18.63 -9.50 -4.71
C ASN A 63 19.39 -9.20 -6.01
N ALA A 64 18.68 -8.96 -7.12
CA ALA A 64 19.32 -8.58 -8.38
C ALA A 64 20.07 -7.23 -8.28
N LEU A 65 19.47 -6.23 -7.63
CA LEU A 65 20.09 -4.92 -7.41
C LEU A 65 21.37 -5.03 -6.58
N ASN A 66 21.36 -5.81 -5.50
CA ASN A 66 22.53 -6.02 -4.65
C ASN A 66 23.71 -6.74 -5.37
N GLN A 67 23.46 -7.39 -6.50
CA GLN A 67 24.53 -7.94 -7.35
C GLN A 67 25.03 -6.94 -8.40
N LEU A 68 24.27 -5.87 -8.67
CA LEU A 68 24.54 -4.89 -9.74
C LEU A 68 25.06 -3.54 -9.19
N THR A 69 24.80 -3.23 -7.93
CA THR A 69 25.18 -1.96 -7.30
C THR A 69 25.36 -2.11 -5.78
N ASP A 70 26.19 -1.26 -5.19
CA ASP A 70 26.39 -1.16 -3.75
C ASP A 70 25.41 -0.18 -3.06
N LEU A 71 24.46 0.39 -3.82
CA LEU A 71 23.47 1.32 -3.29
C LEU A 71 22.57 0.62 -2.26
N PRO A 72 22.28 1.26 -1.12
CA PRO A 72 21.33 0.73 -0.15
C PRO A 72 19.95 0.52 -0.76
N THR A 73 19.37 -0.65 -0.51
CA THR A 73 18.01 -0.99 -0.91
C THR A 73 17.12 -1.21 0.30
N GLU A 74 15.86 -0.82 0.23
CA GLU A 74 14.84 -1.18 1.22
C GLU A 74 13.53 -1.58 0.55
N ILE A 75 12.76 -2.44 1.22
CA ILE A 75 11.37 -2.75 0.85
C ILE A 75 10.47 -2.11 1.91
N ILE A 76 9.54 -1.27 1.48
CA ILE A 76 8.43 -0.82 2.32
C ILE A 76 7.24 -1.75 2.06
N THR A 77 6.74 -2.39 3.10
CA THR A 77 5.46 -3.12 3.03
C THR A 77 4.40 -2.22 3.64
N PHE A 78 3.65 -1.56 2.77
CA PHE A 78 2.63 -0.59 3.13
C PHE A 78 1.28 -1.28 3.33
N SER A 79 0.66 -1.08 4.48
CA SER A 79 -0.66 -1.60 4.81
C SER A 79 -1.68 -0.47 4.73
N ASP A 80 -2.68 -0.66 3.86
CA ASP A 80 -3.82 0.24 3.68
C ASP A 80 -4.87 0.00 4.80
N ASP A 81 -4.42 -0.06 6.05
CA ASP A 81 -5.23 -0.42 7.22
C ASP A 81 -6.22 0.67 7.69
N MET A 82 -6.19 1.83 7.04
CA MET A 82 -7.20 2.89 7.20
C MET A 82 -8.39 2.75 6.24
N ASP A 83 -8.31 1.85 5.25
CA ASP A 83 -9.42 1.59 4.32
C ASP A 83 -10.69 1.12 5.06
N GLY A 84 -11.84 1.50 4.53
CA GLY A 84 -13.13 1.06 5.06
C GLY A 84 -13.38 -0.44 4.79
N LEU A 85 -13.94 -1.17 5.75
CA LEU A 85 -14.40 -2.54 5.56
C LEU A 85 -15.60 -2.58 4.58
N ARG A 86 -15.35 -2.90 3.31
CA ARG A 86 -16.39 -2.83 2.25
C ARG A 86 -17.33 -4.04 2.22
N LYS A 87 -16.81 -5.21 2.57
CA LYS A 87 -17.55 -6.48 2.59
C LYS A 87 -17.02 -7.32 3.73
N VAL A 88 -17.90 -8.10 4.35
CA VAL A 88 -17.50 -9.13 5.31
C VAL A 88 -16.92 -10.35 4.56
N PRO A 89 -15.69 -10.79 4.89
CA PRO A 89 -15.12 -12.00 4.31
C PRO A 89 -15.87 -13.25 4.80
N ASP A 90 -16.11 -14.23 3.93
CA ASP A 90 -16.87 -15.43 4.30
C ASP A 90 -16.05 -16.41 5.17
N ASN A 91 -14.73 -16.23 5.24
CA ASN A 91 -13.76 -17.13 5.88
C ASN A 91 -13.30 -16.66 7.28
N VAL A 92 -14.00 -15.72 7.90
CA VAL A 92 -13.68 -15.19 9.23
C VAL A 92 -14.82 -15.44 10.22
N PRO A 93 -14.54 -15.66 11.52
CA PRO A 93 -15.58 -15.81 12.52
C PRO A 93 -16.34 -14.50 12.76
N ASN A 94 -17.40 -14.55 13.58
CA ASN A 94 -18.13 -13.38 14.05
C ASN A 94 -18.62 -12.46 12.91
N GLN A 95 -19.29 -13.05 11.93
CA GLN A 95 -19.85 -12.36 10.76
C GLN A 95 -20.71 -11.15 11.16
N GLU A 96 -21.57 -11.28 12.17
CA GLU A 96 -22.45 -10.21 12.65
C GLU A 96 -21.67 -9.00 13.18
N LEU A 97 -20.60 -9.22 13.94
CA LEU A 97 -19.71 -8.17 14.43
C LEU A 97 -19.14 -7.34 13.27
N LEU A 98 -18.73 -8.01 12.18
CA LEU A 98 -18.17 -7.36 11.01
C LEU A 98 -19.25 -6.63 10.19
N GLN A 99 -20.46 -7.20 10.08
CA GLN A 99 -21.59 -6.54 9.42
C GLN A 99 -21.95 -5.21 10.12
N GLN A 100 -21.94 -5.19 11.45
CA GLN A 100 -22.22 -3.99 12.25
C GLN A 100 -21.12 -2.91 12.13
N ASN A 101 -19.96 -3.25 11.59
CA ASN A 101 -18.81 -2.35 11.47
C ASN A 101 -18.36 -2.12 10.01
N LEU A 102 -19.23 -2.39 9.04
CA LEU A 102 -19.00 -2.04 7.64
C LEU A 102 -18.66 -0.55 7.49
N HIS A 103 -17.85 -0.24 6.49
CA HIS A 103 -17.36 1.08 6.12
C HIS A 103 -16.44 1.78 7.13
N LYS A 104 -16.28 1.26 8.36
CA LYS A 104 -15.30 1.78 9.31
C LYS A 104 -13.87 1.39 8.89
N PRO A 105 -12.85 2.21 9.22
CA PRO A 105 -11.45 1.85 9.02
C PRO A 105 -11.13 0.47 9.62
N LEU A 106 -10.33 -0.34 8.94
CA LEU A 106 -9.99 -1.70 9.41
C LEU A 106 -9.33 -1.71 10.79
N THR A 107 -8.59 -0.66 11.14
CA THR A 107 -8.02 -0.44 12.48
C THR A 107 -9.02 -0.04 13.57
N GLN A 108 -10.28 0.23 13.21
CA GLN A 108 -11.38 0.50 14.15
C GLN A 108 -12.41 -0.63 14.21
N VAL A 109 -12.38 -1.57 13.27
CA VAL A 109 -13.23 -2.76 13.31
C VAL A 109 -12.68 -3.71 14.39
N PRO A 110 -13.47 -4.15 15.38
CA PRO A 110 -13.00 -5.08 16.40
C PRO A 110 -12.51 -6.41 15.80
N ASP A 111 -11.49 -7.02 16.39
CA ASP A 111 -10.93 -8.29 15.90
C ASP A 111 -11.96 -9.44 16.05
N PRO A 112 -12.45 -10.04 14.95
CA PRO A 112 -13.36 -11.17 15.02
C PRO A 112 -12.72 -12.41 15.66
N PHE A 113 -11.39 -12.49 15.76
CA PHE A 113 -10.67 -13.59 16.40
C PHE A 113 -10.33 -13.32 17.87
N GLN A 114 -10.61 -12.12 18.38
CA GLN A 114 -10.35 -11.72 19.78
C GLN A 114 -8.88 -11.89 20.23
N LYS A 115 -7.92 -11.66 19.32
CA LYS A 115 -6.48 -11.75 19.62
C LYS A 115 -5.79 -10.39 19.66
N PHE A 116 -6.26 -9.44 18.85
CA PHE A 116 -5.70 -8.10 18.71
C PHE A 116 -6.77 -7.03 18.92
N ASN A 117 -6.39 -5.75 18.92
CA ASN A 117 -7.35 -4.67 19.20
C ASN A 117 -8.31 -4.42 18.04
N SER A 118 -7.90 -4.76 16.81
CA SER A 118 -8.71 -4.57 15.61
C SER A 118 -8.49 -5.66 14.57
N PHE A 119 -9.43 -5.79 13.64
CA PHE A 119 -9.35 -6.70 12.51
C PHE A 119 -8.18 -6.35 11.58
N GLY A 120 -7.94 -5.05 11.35
CA GLY A 120 -6.78 -4.58 10.59
C GLY A 120 -5.45 -4.94 11.27
N GLU A 121 -5.36 -4.77 12.60
CA GLU A 121 -4.18 -5.17 13.37
C GLU A 121 -3.96 -6.68 13.29
N HIS A 122 -5.01 -7.49 13.48
CA HIS A 122 -4.93 -8.95 13.35
C HIS A 122 -4.32 -9.36 12.01
N ASN A 123 -4.88 -8.87 10.92
CA ASN A 123 -4.43 -9.22 9.57
C ASN A 123 -2.99 -8.73 9.30
N ASN A 124 -2.62 -7.56 9.84
CA ASN A 124 -1.26 -7.04 9.76
C ASN A 124 -0.25 -7.92 10.52
N GLU A 125 -0.58 -8.39 11.72
CA GLU A 125 0.30 -9.30 12.48
C GLU A 125 0.42 -10.65 11.78
N MET A 126 -0.68 -11.19 11.23
CA MET A 126 -0.62 -12.41 10.42
C MET A 126 0.26 -12.25 9.19
N LEU A 127 0.23 -11.09 8.52
CA LEU A 127 1.14 -10.82 7.41
C LEU A 127 2.60 -10.76 7.89
N LYS A 128 2.88 -10.04 8.98
CA LYS A 128 4.23 -9.91 9.51
C LYS A 128 4.81 -11.27 9.89
N ASP A 129 4.05 -12.08 10.62
CA ASP A 129 4.43 -13.44 10.99
C ASP A 129 4.74 -14.29 9.76
N PHE A 130 3.87 -14.23 8.75
CA PHE A 130 4.07 -14.96 7.51
C PHE A 130 5.30 -14.49 6.74
N LEU A 131 5.60 -13.19 6.69
CA LEU A 131 6.80 -12.70 6.02
C LEU A 131 8.08 -13.01 6.81
N ASN A 132 8.01 -12.92 8.14
CA ASN A 132 9.11 -13.20 9.05
C ASN A 132 9.50 -14.68 9.03
N SER A 133 8.54 -15.60 8.89
CA SER A 133 8.83 -17.04 8.81
C SER A 133 9.66 -17.42 7.58
N PHE A 134 9.68 -16.57 6.54
CA PHE A 134 10.52 -16.73 5.35
C PHE A 134 11.76 -15.82 5.35
N ASN A 135 12.03 -15.14 6.46
CA ASN A 135 13.14 -14.21 6.64
C ASN A 135 13.19 -13.06 5.63
N PHE A 136 12.01 -12.57 5.18
CA PHE A 136 11.98 -11.37 4.35
C PHE A 136 12.45 -10.16 5.15
N LYS A 137 13.19 -9.26 4.48
CA LYS A 137 13.63 -7.98 5.04
C LYS A 137 12.73 -6.88 4.48
N TYR A 138 11.94 -6.25 5.34
CA TYR A 138 11.00 -5.20 4.97
C TYR A 138 10.78 -4.22 6.12
N ASN A 139 10.33 -3.02 5.76
CA ASN A 139 9.92 -1.97 6.67
C ASN A 139 8.40 -1.83 6.60
N PHE A 140 7.70 -2.36 7.61
CA PHE A 140 6.24 -2.27 7.67
C PHE A 140 5.79 -0.81 7.93
N LYS A 141 4.77 -0.36 7.20
CA LYS A 141 4.15 0.96 7.37
C LYS A 141 2.64 0.83 7.38
N SER A 142 2.00 1.31 8.46
CA SER A 142 0.54 1.40 8.59
C SER A 142 0.04 2.74 8.04
N SER A 143 -0.95 2.72 7.15
CA SER A 143 -1.55 3.94 6.62
C SER A 143 -2.25 4.72 7.73
N THR A 144 -2.99 4.05 8.62
CA THR A 144 -3.64 4.64 9.80
C THR A 144 -2.64 5.42 10.65
N SER A 145 -1.48 4.80 10.93
CA SER A 145 -0.45 5.44 11.76
C SER A 145 0.11 6.69 11.09
N LEU A 146 0.36 6.64 9.78
CA LEU A 146 0.93 7.75 9.02
C LEU A 146 -0.06 8.91 8.81
N TYR A 147 -1.33 8.60 8.53
CA TYR A 147 -2.39 9.61 8.44
C TYR A 147 -2.63 10.30 9.79
N LYS A 148 -2.75 9.53 10.88
CA LYS A 148 -2.94 10.11 12.23
C LYS A 148 -1.74 10.95 12.70
N ALA A 149 -0.53 10.58 12.30
CA ALA A 149 0.67 11.36 12.59
C ALA A 149 0.81 12.62 11.72
N GLY A 150 -0.07 12.82 10.73
CA GLY A 150 0.00 13.94 9.80
C GLY A 150 1.13 13.85 8.78
N PHE A 151 1.74 12.67 8.60
CA PHE A 151 2.86 12.47 7.67
C PHE A 151 2.48 12.82 6.23
N PHE A 152 1.23 12.55 5.85
CA PHE A 152 0.72 12.84 4.51
C PHE A 152 0.15 14.26 4.35
N ASN A 153 0.04 15.07 5.42
CA ASN A 153 -0.60 16.39 5.36
C ASN A 153 0.00 17.31 4.28
N PRO A 154 1.34 17.41 4.11
CA PRO A 154 1.90 18.24 3.04
C PRO A 154 1.49 17.76 1.64
N THR A 155 1.45 16.45 1.43
CA THR A 155 1.04 15.86 0.14
C THR A 155 -0.46 16.01 -0.10
N LEU A 156 -1.29 15.87 0.93
CA LEU A 156 -2.74 16.09 0.83
C LEU A 156 -3.07 17.53 0.41
N LYS A 157 -2.31 18.52 0.90
CA LYS A 157 -2.43 19.92 0.44
C LYS A 157 -2.10 20.07 -1.05
N ILE A 158 -1.03 19.44 -1.52
CA ILE A 158 -0.68 19.45 -2.96
C ILE A 158 -1.80 18.81 -3.79
N ILE A 159 -2.38 17.71 -3.33
CA ILE A 159 -3.54 17.07 -4.00
C ILE A 159 -4.72 18.03 -4.06
N LEU A 160 -5.00 18.75 -2.97
CA LEU A 160 -6.08 19.73 -2.91
C LEU A 160 -5.85 20.89 -3.88
N GLU A 161 -4.64 21.46 -3.90
CA GLU A 161 -4.24 22.53 -4.83
C GLU A 161 -4.35 22.12 -6.30
N ASN A 162 -4.22 20.81 -6.60
CA ASN A 162 -4.27 20.26 -7.95
C ASN A 162 -5.55 19.45 -8.22
N TYR A 163 -6.59 19.62 -7.40
CA TYR A 163 -7.80 18.81 -7.43
C TYR A 163 -8.43 18.73 -8.82
N GLU A 164 -8.67 19.87 -9.47
CA GLU A 164 -9.30 19.91 -10.80
C GLU A 164 -8.47 19.17 -11.86
N GLY A 165 -7.14 19.35 -11.83
CA GLY A 165 -6.24 18.66 -12.73
C GLY A 165 -6.29 17.14 -12.56
N ILE A 166 -6.34 16.67 -11.31
CA ILE A 166 -6.47 15.25 -10.99
C ILE A 166 -7.83 14.73 -11.47
N MET A 167 -8.93 15.43 -11.19
CA MET A 167 -10.26 15.04 -11.63
C MET A 167 -10.36 14.94 -13.15
N ASN A 168 -9.79 15.90 -13.89
CA ASN A 168 -9.78 15.89 -15.35
C ASN A 168 -9.01 14.69 -15.94
N ILE A 169 -7.97 14.22 -15.25
CA ILE A 169 -7.21 13.03 -15.67
C ILE A 169 -7.96 11.75 -15.32
N ILE A 170 -8.57 11.68 -14.13
CA ILE A 170 -9.14 10.44 -13.61
C ILE A 170 -10.55 10.17 -14.12
N LEU A 171 -11.44 11.16 -14.16
CA LEU A 171 -12.85 10.97 -14.54
C LEU A 171 -13.03 10.24 -15.89
N PRO A 172 -12.27 10.53 -16.96
CA PRO A 172 -12.38 9.82 -18.23
C PRO A 172 -12.06 8.32 -18.15
N THR A 173 -11.30 7.90 -17.14
CA THR A 173 -10.90 6.49 -16.93
C THR A 173 -11.96 5.68 -16.17
N LEU A 174 -12.94 6.35 -15.56
CA LEU A 174 -13.95 5.73 -14.71
C LEU A 174 -15.25 5.46 -15.45
N GLY A 175 -16.00 4.44 -15.03
CA GLY A 175 -17.37 4.22 -15.49
C GLY A 175 -18.34 5.31 -15.00
N LYS A 176 -19.45 5.52 -15.73
CA LYS A 176 -20.42 6.62 -15.50
C LYS A 176 -20.90 6.75 -14.04
N GLU A 177 -21.11 5.63 -13.35
CA GLU A 177 -21.57 5.65 -11.95
C GLU A 177 -20.47 6.14 -10.98
N ARG A 178 -19.21 5.73 -11.20
CA ARG A 178 -18.07 6.20 -10.38
C ARG A 178 -17.72 7.64 -10.67
N GLN A 179 -17.91 8.12 -11.90
CA GLN A 179 -17.68 9.54 -12.22
C GLN A 179 -18.50 10.50 -11.36
N LYS A 180 -19.73 10.11 -10.98
CA LYS A 180 -20.62 10.93 -10.14
C LYS A 180 -20.20 11.01 -8.68
N THR A 181 -19.41 10.05 -8.21
CA THR A 181 -19.11 9.84 -6.78
C THR A 181 -17.62 9.92 -6.47
N TYR A 182 -16.77 9.96 -7.49
CA TYR A 182 -15.33 9.93 -7.31
C TYR A 182 -14.83 11.18 -6.60
N SER A 183 -13.98 10.95 -5.61
CA SER A 183 -13.19 11.95 -4.93
C SER A 183 -11.80 11.37 -4.67
N PRO A 184 -10.73 12.16 -4.87
CA PRO A 184 -9.38 11.78 -4.42
C PRO A 184 -9.24 11.77 -2.89
N PHE A 185 -10.24 12.29 -2.17
CA PHE A 185 -10.30 12.29 -0.71
C PHE A 185 -11.41 11.38 -0.19
N LEU A 186 -11.06 10.49 0.72
CA LEU A 186 -11.97 9.58 1.42
C LEU A 186 -11.96 9.90 2.93
N PRO A 187 -12.66 10.95 3.38
CA PRO A 187 -12.62 11.36 4.77
C PRO A 187 -13.31 10.34 5.69
N VAL A 188 -12.87 10.28 6.94
CA VAL A 188 -13.55 9.53 7.99
C VAL A 188 -14.59 10.46 8.63
N CYS A 189 -15.87 10.07 8.58
CA CYS A 189 -16.96 10.81 9.21
C CYS A 189 -16.77 10.82 10.75
N PRO A 190 -16.76 11.99 11.41
CA PRO A 190 -16.56 12.06 12.86
C PRO A 190 -17.75 11.49 13.66
N GLU A 191 -18.95 11.49 13.10
CA GLU A 191 -20.17 11.01 13.77
C GLU A 191 -20.33 9.49 13.66
N THR A 192 -20.13 8.93 12.46
CA THR A 192 -20.36 7.50 12.20
C THR A 192 -19.08 6.66 12.25
N GLY A 193 -17.91 7.29 12.11
CA GLY A 193 -16.63 6.62 11.94
C GLY A 193 -16.45 5.96 10.57
N HIS A 194 -17.36 6.18 9.61
CA HIS A 194 -17.25 5.59 8.28
C HIS A 194 -16.25 6.31 7.39
N VAL A 195 -15.51 5.56 6.58
CA VAL A 195 -14.77 6.08 5.43
C VAL A 195 -15.77 6.42 4.32
N LEU A 196 -15.80 7.69 3.91
CA LEU A 196 -16.80 8.19 2.96
C LEU A 196 -16.27 8.12 1.52
N GLU A 197 -16.99 7.43 0.64
CA GLU A 197 -16.80 7.44 -0.81
C GLU A 197 -17.83 8.37 -1.47
N ILE A 198 -17.70 9.67 -1.21
CA ILE A 198 -18.64 10.71 -1.66
C ILE A 198 -17.93 11.75 -2.54
N HIS A 199 -18.70 12.43 -3.38
CA HIS A 199 -18.20 13.55 -4.18
C HIS A 199 -17.96 14.79 -3.32
N VAL A 200 -17.00 15.62 -3.73
CA VAL A 200 -16.75 16.92 -3.11
C VAL A 200 -17.77 17.92 -3.63
N MET A 201 -18.44 18.63 -2.71
CA MET A 201 -19.43 19.66 -3.04
C MET A 201 -18.80 21.02 -3.35
N GLU A 202 -17.81 21.39 -2.55
CA GLU A 202 -17.16 22.70 -2.59
C GLU A 202 -15.72 22.55 -2.08
N ILE A 203 -14.82 23.36 -2.63
CA ILE A 203 -13.43 23.49 -2.16
C ILE A 203 -13.26 24.94 -1.71
N ASP A 204 -13.12 25.13 -0.41
CA ASP A 204 -12.75 26.42 0.15
C ASP A 204 -11.23 26.61 0.00
N GLN A 205 -10.84 27.68 -0.70
CA GLN A 205 -9.45 28.06 -0.94
C GLN A 205 -8.99 29.21 -0.04
N SER A 206 -9.82 29.63 0.93
CA SER A 206 -9.53 30.74 1.84
C SER A 206 -8.42 30.45 2.86
#